data_AF-A0A0N1G1Q1-F1
#
_entry.id   AF-A0A0N1G1Q1-F1
#
_cell.length_a   1.000
_cell.length_b   1.000
_cell.length_c   1.000
_cell.angle_alpha   90.00
_cell.angle_beta   90.00
_cell.angle_gamma   90.00
#
_symmetry.space_group_name_H-M   'P 1'
#
loop_
_entity.id
_entity.type
_entity.pdbx_description
1 polymer ?
#
loop_
_entity_poly.entity_id
_entity_poly.type
_entity_poly.pdbx_seq_one_letter_code
_entity_poly.pdbx_strand_id
1 'polypeptide(L)'
;MAVALAAALAASGRGEPAPARPDFLNSVAERLPDSDVRSGVRVAARMSERTSVRHAAEVLGSGYRMSGPDTVPYALWCAASHLDDLHEGLWFTVAGRGDIDSTCAIVGGVIAARTGVAALPPAWHAAREPLPPLVSE
;
A
#
# COMPACT_ATOMS: atom_id res chain seq x y z
N MET A 1 8.59 9.64 1.12
CA MET A 1 7.49 10.64 1.22
C MET A 1 6.14 10.10 0.76
N ALA A 2 6.01 9.50 -0.44
CA ALA A 2 4.73 8.99 -0.95
C ALA A 2 4.00 8.02 -0.01
N VAL A 3 4.69 7.02 0.53
CA VAL A 3 4.10 6.06 1.49
C VAL A 3 3.59 6.75 2.75
N ALA A 4 4.38 7.66 3.33
CA ALA A 4 3.99 8.41 4.52
C ALA A 4 2.75 9.28 4.26
N LEU A 5 2.68 9.92 3.08
CA LEU A 5 1.51 10.70 2.69
C LEU A 5 0.26 9.81 2.52
N ALA A 6 0.39 8.67 1.85
CA ALA A 6 -0.71 7.73 1.70
C ALA A 6 -1.22 7.23 3.06
N ALA A 7 -0.31 6.87 3.98
CA ALA A 7 -0.66 6.46 5.33
C ALA A 7 -1.35 7.58 6.12
N ALA A 8 -0.88 8.83 6.00
CA ALA A 8 -1.50 9.98 6.64
C ALA A 8 -2.93 10.23 6.11
N LEU A 9 -3.14 10.16 4.80
CA LEU A 9 -4.46 10.29 4.18
C LEU A 9 -5.39 9.15 4.63
N ALA A 10 -4.91 7.90 4.61
CA ALA A 10 -5.67 6.75 5.08
C ALA A 10 -6.08 6.88 6.56
N ALA A 11 -5.15 7.32 7.42
CA ALA A 11 -5.41 7.57 8.84
C ALA A 11 -6.41 8.72 9.08
N SER A 12 -6.37 9.77 8.25
CA SER A 12 -7.29 10.91 8.35
C SER A 12 -8.73 10.56 7.96
N GLY A 13 -8.92 9.56 7.09
CA GLY A 13 -10.24 9.11 6.66
C GLY A 13 -10.91 8.08 7.58
N ARG A 14 -10.33 7.79 8.75
CA ARG A 14 -10.87 6.79 9.69
C ARG A 14 -12.28 7.16 10.13
N GLY A 15 -13.20 6.19 10.07
CA GLY A 15 -14.60 6.36 10.42
C GLY A 15 -15.49 6.85 9.26
N GLU A 16 -14.89 7.28 8.15
CA GLU A 16 -15.59 7.64 6.92
C GLU A 16 -15.50 6.50 5.89
N PRO A 17 -16.38 6.41 4.88
CA PRO A 17 -16.25 5.45 3.77
C PRO A 17 -14.90 5.59 3.05
N ALA A 18 -14.30 4.47 2.61
CA ALA A 18 -13.06 4.55 1.85
C ALA A 18 -13.28 5.31 0.52
N PRO A 19 -12.38 6.24 0.15
CA PRO A 19 -12.41 6.85 -1.16
C PRO A 19 -12.18 5.80 -2.24
N ALA A 20 -12.68 6.07 -3.44
CA ALA A 20 -12.35 5.24 -4.59
C ALA A 20 -10.83 5.28 -4.84
N ARG A 21 -10.26 4.15 -5.30
CA ARG A 21 -8.84 4.02 -5.65
C ARG A 21 -8.27 5.21 -6.45
N PRO A 22 -8.88 5.65 -7.57
CA PRO A 22 -8.35 6.78 -8.33
C PRO A 22 -8.26 8.06 -7.50
N ASP A 23 -9.27 8.37 -6.69
CA ASP A 23 -9.33 9.60 -5.90
C ASP A 23 -8.27 9.62 -4.81
N PHE A 24 -8.07 8.49 -4.14
CA PHE A 24 -7.01 8.32 -3.15
C PHE A 24 -5.63 8.50 -3.76
N LEU A 25 -5.36 7.83 -4.89
CA LEU A 25 -4.05 7.90 -5.56
C LEU A 25 -3.78 9.27 -6.16
N ASN A 26 -4.78 9.95 -6.71
CA ASN A 26 -4.66 11.32 -7.19
C ASN A 26 -4.32 12.28 -6.04
N SER A 27 -5.00 12.14 -4.90
CA SER A 27 -4.72 12.93 -3.69
C SER A 27 -3.28 12.76 -3.20
N VAL A 28 -2.72 11.54 -3.31
CA VAL A 28 -1.30 11.29 -3.02
C VAL A 28 -0.41 11.99 -4.06
N ALA A 29 -0.68 11.79 -5.36
CA ALA A 29 0.15 12.31 -6.43
C ALA A 29 0.19 13.85 -6.51
N GLU A 30 -0.89 14.53 -6.14
CA GLU A 30 -0.98 15.99 -6.14
C GLU A 30 0.01 16.64 -5.17
N ARG A 31 0.28 16.00 -4.04
CA ARG A 31 1.16 16.51 -2.97
C ARG A 31 2.60 16.01 -3.09
N LEU A 32 2.92 15.22 -4.12
CA LEU A 32 4.28 14.80 -4.42
C LEU A 32 4.98 15.80 -5.35
N PRO A 33 6.29 16.07 -5.16
CA PRO A 33 7.10 16.76 -6.14
C PRO A 33 7.26 15.89 -7.40
N ASP A 34 7.63 16.54 -8.51
CA ASP A 34 7.92 15.85 -9.76
C ASP A 34 9.00 14.79 -9.55
N SER A 35 8.64 13.55 -9.89
CA SER A 35 9.46 12.35 -9.66
C SER A 35 8.84 11.16 -10.40
N ASP A 36 9.64 10.13 -10.63
CA ASP A 36 9.16 8.88 -11.25
C ASP A 36 8.09 8.19 -10.37
N VAL A 37 8.20 8.30 -9.05
CA VAL A 37 7.17 7.82 -8.11
C VAL A 37 5.85 8.56 -8.34
N ARG A 38 5.85 9.89 -8.45
CA ARG A 38 4.64 10.67 -8.75
C ARG A 38 4.02 10.23 -10.07
N SER A 39 4.84 10.04 -11.11
CA SER A 39 4.40 9.57 -12.42
C SER A 39 3.78 8.18 -12.35
N GLY A 40 4.41 7.24 -11.64
CA GLY A 40 3.89 5.89 -11.43
C GLY A 40 2.56 5.88 -10.67
N VAL A 41 2.44 6.67 -9.60
CA VAL A 41 1.17 6.79 -8.85
C VAL A 41 0.04 7.35 -9.72
N ARG A 42 0.36 8.30 -10.62
CA ARG A 42 -0.62 8.79 -11.61
C ARG A 42 -1.02 7.72 -12.63
N VAL A 43 -0.09 6.85 -13.04
CA VAL A 43 -0.42 5.69 -13.89
C VAL A 43 -1.34 4.73 -13.14
N ALA A 44 -1.01 4.41 -11.88
CA ALA A 44 -1.82 3.56 -11.01
C ALA A 44 -3.25 4.11 -10.83
N ALA A 45 -3.41 5.42 -10.66
CA ALA A 45 -4.71 6.07 -10.54
C ALA A 45 -5.60 5.89 -11.80
N ARG A 46 -4.99 5.78 -12.99
CA ARG A 46 -5.70 5.60 -14.26
C ARG A 46 -6.00 4.15 -14.62
N MET A 47 -5.46 3.18 -13.88
CA MET A 47 -5.73 1.77 -14.15
C MET A 47 -7.20 1.44 -13.90
N SER A 48 -7.81 0.71 -14.82
CA SER A 48 -9.20 0.25 -14.75
C SER A 48 -9.44 -0.63 -13.51
N GLU A 49 -10.66 -0.66 -12.99
CA GLU A 49 -11.08 -1.62 -11.96
C GLU A 49 -10.92 -3.08 -12.40
N ARG A 50 -10.94 -3.33 -13.73
CA ARG A 50 -10.73 -4.65 -14.31
C ARG A 50 -9.25 -5.02 -14.51
N THR A 51 -8.33 -4.14 -14.15
CA THR A 51 -6.89 -4.42 -14.27
C THR A 51 -6.50 -5.56 -13.33
N SER A 52 -5.92 -6.62 -13.90
CA SER A 52 -5.42 -7.74 -13.10
C SER A 52 -4.19 -7.32 -12.30
N VAL A 53 -4.02 -7.93 -11.12
CA VAL A 53 -2.85 -7.68 -10.25
C VAL A 53 -1.52 -7.96 -10.98
N ARG A 54 -1.47 -8.99 -11.81
CA ARG A 54 -0.28 -9.32 -12.62
C ARG A 54 0.05 -8.19 -13.59
N HIS A 55 -0.95 -7.66 -14.29
CA HIS A 55 -0.73 -6.56 -15.21
C HIS A 55 -0.33 -5.27 -14.46
N ALA A 56 -0.92 -5.02 -13.29
CA ALA A 56 -0.51 -3.91 -12.43
C ALA A 56 0.96 -4.04 -12.01
N ALA A 57 1.40 -5.22 -11.56
CA ALA A 57 2.78 -5.49 -11.18
C ALA A 57 3.76 -5.31 -12.35
N GLU A 58 3.41 -5.79 -13.55
CA GLU A 58 4.23 -5.65 -14.76
C GLU A 58 4.40 -4.17 -15.19
N VAL A 59 3.36 -3.36 -15.07
CA VAL A 59 3.38 -1.95 -15.51
C VAL A 59 3.95 -1.01 -14.47
N LEU A 60 3.60 -1.21 -13.18
CA LEU A 60 3.95 -0.30 -12.09
C LEU A 60 5.26 -0.66 -11.40
N GLY A 61 5.77 -1.87 -11.63
CA GLY A 61 6.90 -2.45 -10.90
C GLY A 61 6.48 -2.99 -9.54
N SER A 62 6.78 -4.25 -9.25
CA SER A 62 6.54 -4.90 -7.96
C SER A 62 7.81 -5.10 -7.13
N GLY A 63 8.87 -4.33 -7.40
CA GLY A 63 10.07 -4.21 -6.56
C GLY A 63 11.27 -5.05 -7.01
N TYR A 64 11.24 -5.67 -8.18
CA TYR A 64 12.37 -6.44 -8.73
C TYR A 64 13.66 -5.62 -8.89
N ARG A 65 13.55 -4.29 -9.01
CA ARG A 65 14.67 -3.36 -9.14
C ARG A 65 15.04 -2.68 -7.82
N MET A 66 14.41 -3.06 -6.70
CA MET A 66 14.68 -2.55 -5.35
C MET A 66 14.75 -1.02 -5.30
N SER A 67 13.78 -0.35 -5.95
CA SER A 67 13.75 1.11 -6.03
C SER A 67 12.35 1.65 -5.78
N GLY A 68 12.27 2.89 -5.27
CA GLY A 68 10.99 3.56 -5.02
C GLY A 68 10.06 3.57 -6.24
N PRO A 69 10.50 4.02 -7.43
CA PRO A 69 9.68 4.01 -8.64
C PRO A 69 9.19 2.63 -9.08
N ASP A 70 9.94 1.58 -8.76
CA ASP A 70 9.62 0.18 -9.10
C ASP A 70 8.84 -0.54 -7.99
N THR A 71 8.50 0.12 -6.88
CA THR A 71 7.86 -0.55 -5.72
C THR A 71 6.63 0.20 -5.25
N VAL A 72 6.76 1.52 -5.08
CA VAL A 72 5.75 2.36 -4.44
C VAL A 72 4.46 2.45 -5.27
N PRO A 73 4.50 2.65 -6.61
CA PRO A 73 3.27 2.74 -7.38
C PRO A 73 2.38 1.50 -7.30
N TYR A 74 2.96 0.30 -7.42
CA TYR A 74 2.24 -0.97 -7.27
C TYR A 74 1.70 -1.15 -5.85
N ALA A 75 2.53 -0.92 -4.83
CA ALA A 75 2.10 -1.06 -3.45
C ALA A 75 0.95 -0.10 -3.11
N LEU A 76 1.02 1.18 -3.53
CA LEU A 76 -0.08 2.11 -3.32
C LEU A 76 -1.33 1.75 -4.12
N TRP A 77 -1.19 1.18 -5.32
CA TRP A 77 -2.31 0.66 -6.10
C TRP A 77 -3.04 -0.46 -5.38
N CYS A 78 -2.30 -1.43 -4.81
CA CYS A 78 -2.87 -2.50 -4.00
C CYS A 78 -3.56 -1.97 -2.74
N ALA A 79 -2.90 -1.06 -2.00
CA ALA A 79 -3.47 -0.47 -0.79
C ALA A 79 -4.77 0.28 -1.08
N ALA A 80 -4.79 1.10 -2.14
CA ALA A 80 -5.94 1.90 -2.53
C ALA A 80 -7.14 1.04 -3.00
N SER A 81 -6.92 -0.21 -3.44
CA SER A 81 -7.99 -1.15 -3.79
C SER A 81 -8.65 -1.79 -2.56
N HIS A 82 -8.00 -1.79 -1.40
CA HIS A 82 -8.43 -2.53 -0.20
C HIS A 82 -8.28 -1.70 1.09
N LEU A 83 -8.54 -0.38 1.04
CA LEU A 83 -8.32 0.53 2.19
C LEU A 83 -9.08 0.15 3.46
N ASP A 84 -10.17 -0.61 3.36
CA ASP A 84 -10.96 -1.07 4.51
C ASP A 84 -10.72 -2.55 4.86
N ASP A 85 -9.87 -3.26 4.12
CA ASP A 85 -9.60 -4.69 4.34
C ASP A 85 -8.08 -4.98 4.29
N LEU A 86 -7.45 -4.93 5.46
CA LEU A 86 -6.02 -5.22 5.61
C LEU A 86 -5.66 -6.66 5.23
N HIS A 87 -6.54 -7.62 5.54
CA HIS A 87 -6.26 -9.03 5.29
C HIS A 87 -6.26 -9.30 3.78
N GLU A 88 -7.31 -8.87 3.09
CA GLU A 88 -7.40 -9.05 1.64
C GLU A 88 -6.36 -8.19 0.91
N GLY A 89 -6.10 -6.96 1.37
CA GLY A 89 -5.07 -6.09 0.78
C GLY A 89 -3.68 -6.72 0.79
N LEU A 90 -3.32 -7.42 1.86
CA LEU A 90 -2.04 -8.14 1.94
C LEU A 90 -1.99 -9.33 0.96
N TRP A 91 -3.02 -10.17 0.90
CA TRP A 91 -3.07 -11.28 -0.05
C TRP A 91 -3.10 -10.83 -1.52
N PHE A 92 -3.86 -9.78 -1.80
CA PHE A 92 -3.93 -9.17 -3.12
C PHE A 92 -2.56 -8.67 -3.56
N THR A 93 -1.76 -8.12 -2.64
CA THR A 93 -0.38 -7.67 -2.93
C THR A 93 0.57 -8.84 -3.22
N VAL A 94 0.48 -9.93 -2.45
CA VAL A 94 1.31 -11.14 -2.68
C VAL A 94 1.13 -11.68 -4.10
N ALA A 95 -0.07 -11.56 -4.67
CA ALA A 95 -0.37 -12.08 -6.01
C ALA A 95 0.43 -11.41 -7.14
N GLY A 96 0.96 -10.19 -6.95
CA GLY A 96 1.84 -9.53 -7.92
C GLY A 96 3.31 -9.94 -7.86
N ARG A 97 3.70 -10.74 -6.86
CA ARG A 97 5.09 -11.22 -6.65
C ARG A 97 6.08 -10.04 -6.56
N GLY A 98 7.34 -10.26 -6.94
CA GLY A 98 8.40 -9.25 -6.80
C GLY A 98 8.98 -9.22 -5.39
N ASP A 99 9.24 -8.01 -4.90
CA ASP A 99 9.65 -7.76 -3.52
C ASP A 99 8.40 -7.76 -2.62
N ILE A 100 7.91 -8.98 -2.35
CA ILE A 100 6.69 -9.24 -1.58
C ILE A 100 6.80 -8.58 -0.20
N ASP A 101 7.96 -8.65 0.43
CA ASP A 101 8.18 -8.15 1.78
C ASP A 101 8.02 -6.63 1.82
N SER A 102 8.72 -5.90 0.94
CA SER A 102 8.62 -4.43 0.88
C SER A 102 7.24 -3.94 0.46
N THR A 103 6.62 -4.59 -0.55
CA THR A 103 5.30 -4.19 -1.02
C THR A 103 4.22 -4.44 0.03
N CYS A 104 4.26 -5.58 0.72
CA CYS A 104 3.33 -5.88 1.83
C CYS A 104 3.58 -4.98 3.04
N ALA A 105 4.83 -4.61 3.35
CA ALA A 105 5.12 -3.65 4.41
C ALA A 105 4.50 -2.28 4.13
N ILE A 106 4.58 -1.79 2.88
CA ILE A 106 3.96 -0.53 2.47
C ILE A 106 2.43 -0.63 2.54
N VAL A 107 1.85 -1.66 1.91
CA VAL A 107 0.39 -1.87 1.87
C VAL A 107 -0.17 -2.01 3.28
N GLY A 108 0.45 -2.86 4.08
CA GLY A 108 0.08 -3.10 5.47
C GLY A 108 0.13 -1.84 6.30
N GLY A 109 1.20 -1.03 6.17
CA GLY A 109 1.31 0.24 6.87
C GLY A 109 0.23 1.26 6.48
N VAL A 110 -0.10 1.37 5.20
CA VAL A 110 -1.13 2.31 4.70
C VAL A 110 -2.53 1.88 5.15
N ILE A 111 -2.89 0.60 4.95
CA ILE A 111 -4.22 0.12 5.32
C ILE A 111 -4.36 0.08 6.85
N ALA A 112 -3.38 -0.44 7.59
CA ALA A 112 -3.43 -0.50 9.05
C ALA A 112 -3.47 0.89 9.70
N ALA A 113 -2.91 1.93 9.07
CA ALA A 113 -3.07 3.30 9.54
C ALA A 113 -4.55 3.72 9.58
N ARG A 114 -5.39 3.14 8.72
CA ARG A 114 -6.84 3.34 8.68
C ARG A 114 -7.60 2.31 9.52
N THR A 115 -7.36 1.03 9.33
CA THR A 115 -8.18 -0.04 9.93
C THR A 115 -7.71 -0.47 11.32
N GLY A 116 -6.47 -0.15 11.69
CA GLY A 116 -5.75 -0.88 12.72
C GLY A 116 -5.45 -2.33 12.30
N VAL A 117 -4.95 -3.14 13.22
CA VAL A 117 -4.55 -4.54 12.98
C VAL A 117 -5.39 -5.58 13.74
N ALA A 118 -6.37 -5.12 14.51
CA ALA A 118 -7.13 -5.99 15.42
C ALA A 118 -7.99 -7.03 14.69
N ALA A 119 -8.44 -6.71 13.47
CA ALA A 119 -9.25 -7.60 12.64
C ALA A 119 -8.43 -8.72 11.95
N LEU A 120 -7.10 -8.66 11.99
CA LEU A 120 -6.26 -9.70 11.41
C LEU A 120 -6.38 -11.03 12.19
N PRO A 121 -6.23 -12.18 11.53
CA PRO A 121 -6.29 -13.48 12.18
C PRO A 121 -5.31 -13.58 13.36
N PRO A 122 -5.71 -14.12 14.54
CA PRO A 122 -4.82 -14.29 15.68
C PRO A 122 -3.54 -15.06 15.36
N ALA A 123 -3.62 -16.03 14.45
CA ALA A 123 -2.47 -16.81 13.98
C ALA A 123 -1.38 -15.94 13.34
N TRP A 124 -1.73 -14.84 12.66
CA TRP A 124 -0.76 -13.93 12.06
C TRP A 124 0.00 -13.16 13.12
N HIS A 125 -0.70 -12.71 14.17
CA HIS A 125 -0.06 -12.03 15.31
C HIS A 125 0.91 -12.95 16.05
N ALA A 126 0.54 -14.23 16.21
CA ALA A 126 1.36 -15.25 16.85
C ALA A 126 2.57 -15.70 15.99
N ALA A 127 2.50 -15.56 14.68
CA ALA A 127 3.57 -15.94 13.75
C ALA A 127 4.67 -14.86 13.61
N ARG A 128 4.47 -13.65 14.16
CA ARG A 128 5.48 -12.59 14.11
C ARG A 128 6.64 -12.90 15.03
N GLU A 129 7.85 -12.52 14.63
CA GLU A 129 8.99 -12.47 15.53
C GLU A 129 8.68 -11.54 16.73
N PRO A 130 9.09 -11.91 17.95
CA PRO A 130 8.99 -11.01 19.09
C PRO A 130 9.66 -9.67 18.81
N LEU A 131 8.98 -8.57 19.12
CA LEU A 131 9.61 -7.26 19.06
C LEU A 131 10.73 -7.20 20.10
N PRO A 132 11.86 -6.53 19.79
CA PRO A 132 12.87 -6.27 20.80
C PRO A 132 12.25 -5.50 21.98
N PRO A 133 12.76 -5.70 23.20
CA PRO A 133 12.29 -4.95 24.35
C PRO A 133 12.44 -3.45 24.07
N LEU A 134 11.44 -2.67 24.48
CA LEU A 134 11.56 -1.22 24.45
C LEU A 134 12.70 -0.82 25.39
N VAL A 135 13.73 -0.22 24.82
CA VAL A 135 14.80 0.39 25.61
C VAL A 135 14.26 1.75 26.05
N SER A 136 13.90 1.86 27.32
CA SER A 136 13.61 3.16 27.92
C SER A 136 14.94 3.90 28.10
N GLU A 137 15.11 5.05 27.44
CA GLU A 137 16.17 6.02 27.79
C GLU A 137 15.86 6.76 29.09
#